data_AF-A0A962SDF9-F1
#
_entry.id   AF-A0A962SDF9-F1
#
_cell.length_a   1.000
_cell.length_b   1.000
_cell.length_c   1.000
_cell.angle_alpha   90.00
_cell.angle_beta   90.00
_cell.angle_gamma   90.00
#
_symmetry.space_group_name_H-M   'P 1'
#
loop_
_entity.id
_entity.type
_entity.pdbx_description
1 polymer ?
#
loop_
_entity_poly.entity_id
_entity_poly.type
_entity_poly.pdbx_seq_one_letter_code
_entity_poly.pdbx_strand_id
1 'polypeptide(L)'
;MSGISGRCLCGAIHYESDADPVMSAACHCTHCRRQTGTAFSVIVAVPADSLVVNGDTLRVYDDIGTSGLPVLRKFCGNCGSPLFTDVKAYEDLV
;
A
#
# COMPACT_ATOMS: atom_id res chain seq x y z
N MET A 1 16.45 -14.52 3.00
CA MET A 1 15.12 -14.65 2.37
C MET A 1 14.20 -13.69 3.08
N SER A 2 14.21 -12.45 2.63
CA SER A 2 13.40 -11.37 3.17
C SER A 2 12.25 -11.18 2.19
N GLY A 3 11.28 -12.09 2.26
CA GLY A 3 10.06 -11.99 1.46
C GLY A 3 8.99 -11.27 2.27
N ILE A 4 8.34 -10.29 1.67
CA ILE A 4 7.11 -9.72 2.22
C ILE A 4 5.95 -10.48 1.58
N SER A 5 5.03 -10.98 2.39
CA SER A 5 3.77 -11.51 1.90
C SER A 5 2.63 -11.09 2.80
N GLY A 6 1.44 -10.97 2.22
CA GLY A 6 0.26 -10.54 2.94
C GLY A 6 -1.02 -10.82 2.18
N ARG A 7 -2.14 -10.50 2.83
CA ARG A 7 -3.47 -10.59 2.25
C ARG A 7 -4.40 -9.59 2.90
N CYS A 8 -5.49 -9.26 2.21
CA CYS A 8 -6.59 -8.51 2.82
C CYS A 8 -7.27 -9.32 3.94
N LEU A 9 -8.09 -8.65 4.77
CA LEU A 9 -8.79 -9.28 5.90
C LEU A 9 -9.64 -10.48 5.49
N CYS A 10 -10.35 -10.40 4.37
CA CYS A 10 -11.19 -11.50 3.87
C CYS A 10 -10.42 -12.57 3.08
N GLY A 11 -9.15 -12.35 2.75
CA GLY A 11 -8.33 -13.27 1.95
C GLY A 11 -8.62 -13.29 0.45
N ALA A 12 -9.49 -12.43 -0.08
CA ALA A 12 -9.77 -12.37 -1.52
C ALA A 12 -8.61 -11.82 -2.38
N ILE A 13 -7.65 -11.14 -1.74
CA ILE A 13 -6.45 -10.60 -2.37
C ILE A 13 -5.23 -11.02 -1.55
N HIS A 14 -4.21 -11.49 -2.25
CA HIS A 14 -2.90 -11.86 -1.73
C HIS A 14 -1.82 -11.08 -2.48
N TYR A 15 -0.72 -10.75 -1.82
CA TYR A 15 0.44 -10.14 -2.45
C TYR A 15 1.73 -10.70 -1.89
N GLU A 16 2.79 -10.64 -2.70
CA GLU A 16 4.13 -11.05 -2.34
C GLU A 16 5.19 -10.18 -3.03
N SER A 17 6.34 -10.03 -2.39
CA SER A 17 7.54 -9.41 -2.94
C SER A 17 8.77 -10.12 -2.38
N ASP A 18 9.72 -10.44 -3.24
CA ASP A 18 11.00 -11.08 -2.89
C ASP A 18 12.12 -10.07 -2.62
N ALA A 19 11.88 -8.79 -2.90
CA ALA A 19 12.82 -7.70 -2.62
C ALA A 19 12.86 -7.30 -1.15
N ASP A 20 14.05 -6.88 -0.73
CA ASP A 20 14.26 -6.24 0.57
C ASP A 20 13.55 -4.87 0.65
N PRO A 21 12.94 -4.51 1.80
CA PRO A 21 12.47 -3.16 2.05
C PRO A 21 13.56 -2.11 1.79
N VAL A 22 13.26 -1.12 0.94
CA VAL A 22 14.15 0.04 0.77
C VAL A 22 13.93 1.08 1.87
N MET A 23 12.73 1.11 2.47
CA MET A 23 12.41 1.95 3.60
C MET A 23 11.27 1.38 4.44
N SER A 24 11.25 1.76 5.71
CA SER A 24 10.12 1.57 6.62
C SER A 24 9.89 2.83 7.44
N ALA A 25 8.64 3.27 7.57
CA ALA A 25 8.31 4.50 8.30
C ALA A 25 6.93 4.43 8.96
N ALA A 26 6.76 5.19 10.06
CA ALA A 26 5.45 5.49 10.63
C ALA A 26 4.96 6.85 10.10
N CYS A 27 4.01 6.83 9.16
CA CYS A 27 3.45 8.04 8.57
C CYS A 27 2.29 8.58 9.39
N HIS A 28 2.39 9.85 9.78
CA HIS A 28 1.43 10.53 10.65
C HIS A 28 0.53 11.53 9.91
N CYS A 29 0.58 11.56 8.58
CA CYS A 29 -0.21 12.51 7.80
C CYS A 29 -1.71 12.25 7.96
N THR A 30 -2.52 13.29 7.78
CA THR A 30 -3.98 13.20 7.98
C THR A 30 -4.62 12.11 7.13
N HIS A 31 -4.12 11.85 5.92
CA HIS A 31 -4.67 10.82 5.04
C HIS A 31 -4.33 9.41 5.55
N CYS A 32 -3.09 9.17 6.00
CA CYS A 32 -2.72 7.89 6.61
C CYS A 32 -3.50 7.62 7.90
N ARG A 33 -3.72 8.64 8.74
CA ARG A 33 -4.59 8.51 9.93
C ARG A 33 -6.03 8.17 9.57
N ARG A 34 -6.59 8.81 8.53
CA ARG A 34 -7.94 8.51 8.03
C ARG A 34 -8.05 7.12 7.41
N GLN A 35 -7.03 6.67 6.69
CA GLN A 35 -6.99 5.36 6.06
C GLN A 35 -6.96 4.23 7.08
N THR A 36 -6.16 4.37 8.14
CA THR A 36 -6.04 3.32 9.18
C THR A 36 -7.08 3.48 10.29
N GLY A 37 -7.66 4.65 10.47
CA GLY A 37 -8.49 4.99 11.63
C GLY A 37 -7.68 5.11 12.93
N THR A 38 -6.35 5.21 12.86
CA THR A 38 -5.45 5.27 14.02
C THR A 38 -4.52 6.49 13.98
N ALA A 39 -3.58 6.58 14.94
CA ALA A 39 -2.63 7.69 15.04
C ALA A 39 -1.63 7.79 13.88
N PHE A 40 -1.36 6.68 13.17
CA PHE A 40 -0.41 6.61 12.07
C PHE A 40 -0.65 5.37 11.19
N SER A 41 0.04 5.31 10.04
CA SER A 41 0.18 4.10 9.23
C SER A 41 1.63 3.65 9.24
N VAL A 42 1.88 2.35 9.38
CA VAL A 42 3.22 1.77 9.15
C VAL A 42 3.32 1.46 7.67
N ILE A 43 4.31 2.07 7.01
CA ILE A 43 4.57 1.94 5.58
C ILE A 43 5.92 1.25 5.42
N VAL A 44 5.96 0.32 4.48
CA VAL A 44 7.18 -0.31 3.98
C VAL A 44 7.17 -0.09 2.48
N ALA A 45 8.29 0.38 1.91
CA ALA A 45 8.40 0.51 0.47
C ALA A 45 9.36 -0.54 -0.10
N VAL A 46 8.98 -1.08 -1.26
CA VAL A 46 9.77 -2.02 -2.07
C VAL A 46 9.77 -1.55 -3.53
N PRO A 47 10.69 -2.05 -4.38
CA PRO A 47 10.61 -1.83 -5.82
C PRO A 47 9.23 -2.21 -6.39
N ALA A 48 8.64 -1.36 -7.21
CA ALA A 48 7.29 -1.58 -7.73
C ALA A 48 7.20 -2.84 -8.62
N ASP A 49 8.30 -3.20 -9.29
CA ASP A 49 8.41 -4.36 -10.16
C ASP A 49 8.57 -5.70 -9.41
N SER A 50 8.90 -5.66 -8.10
CA SER A 50 9.00 -6.86 -7.28
C SER A 50 7.66 -7.27 -6.64
N LEU A 51 6.65 -6.40 -6.64
CA LEU A 51 5.35 -6.69 -6.03
C LEU A 51 4.43 -7.45 -7.00
N VAL A 52 4.11 -8.69 -6.64
CA VAL A 52 3.10 -9.52 -7.32
C VAL A 52 1.82 -9.51 -6.51
N VAL A 53 0.68 -9.28 -7.17
CA VAL A 53 -0.64 -9.18 -6.53
C VAL A 53 -1.64 -10.06 -7.25
N ASN A 54 -2.35 -10.88 -6.49
CA ASN A 54 -3.37 -11.81 -6.98
C ASN A 54 -4.72 -11.52 -6.31
N GLY A 55 -5.79 -11.50 -7.09
CA GLY A 55 -7.16 -11.24 -6.63
C GLY A 55 -7.89 -10.24 -7.53
N ASP A 56 -9.21 -10.39 -7.66
CA ASP A 56 -10.06 -9.67 -8.61
C ASP A 56 -10.89 -8.53 -7.97
N THR A 57 -10.80 -8.39 -6.65
CA THR A 57 -11.57 -7.40 -5.88
C THR A 57 -10.79 -6.13 -5.57
N LEU A 58 -9.62 -5.94 -6.20
CA LEU A 58 -8.78 -4.78 -5.98
C LEU A 58 -9.49 -3.51 -6.47
N ARG A 59 -9.57 -2.50 -5.60
CA ARG A 59 -10.11 -1.17 -5.89
C ARG A 59 -9.04 -0.12 -5.67
N VAL A 60 -9.16 0.98 -6.40
CA VAL A 60 -8.26 2.13 -6.34
C VAL A 60 -9.06 3.35 -5.89
N TYR A 61 -8.50 4.09 -4.95
CA TYR A 61 -8.95 5.45 -4.61
C TYR A 61 -7.87 6.44 -5.04
N ASP A 62 -8.22 7.31 -5.98
CA ASP A 62 -7.34 8.35 -6.50
C ASP A 62 -7.32 9.52 -5.50
N ASP A 63 -6.21 9.62 -4.77
CA ASP A 63 -5.98 10.63 -3.74
C ASP A 63 -4.96 11.68 -4.22
N ILE A 64 -4.98 12.85 -3.59
CA ILE A 64 -3.90 13.84 -3.70
C ILE A 64 -3.18 13.88 -2.35
N GLY A 65 -1.92 13.45 -2.34
CA GLY A 65 -1.11 13.42 -1.12
C GLY A 65 -0.82 14.82 -0.59
N THR A 66 -0.27 14.89 0.63
CA THR A 66 0.13 16.17 1.24
C THR A 66 1.26 16.87 0.49
N SER A 67 1.94 16.18 -0.43
CA SER A 67 2.91 16.76 -1.38
C SER A 67 2.26 17.46 -2.57
N GLY A 68 0.93 17.37 -2.74
CA GLY A 68 0.21 17.85 -3.92
C GLY A 68 0.30 16.92 -5.13
N LEU A 69 0.97 15.77 -5.01
CA LEU A 69 1.10 14.78 -6.09
C LEU A 69 0.08 13.63 -5.93
N PRO A 70 -0.28 12.94 -7.03
CA PRO A 70 -1.21 11.82 -6.97
C PRO A 70 -0.71 10.65 -6.11
N VAL A 71 -1.64 10.03 -5.40
CA VAL A 71 -1.43 8.85 -4.55
C VAL A 71 -2.56 7.86 -4.84
N LEU A 72 -2.24 6.71 -5.44
CA LEU A 72 -3.22 5.69 -5.80
C LEU A 72 -3.33 4.66 -4.69
N ARG A 73 -4.32 4.80 -3.82
CA ARG A 73 -4.50 3.91 -2.67
C ARG A 73 -5.24 2.65 -3.11
N LYS A 74 -4.58 1.50 -3.01
CA LYS A 74 -5.14 0.21 -3.42
C LYS A 74 -5.64 -0.58 -2.20
N PHE A 75 -6.88 -1.03 -2.27
CA PHE A 75 -7.57 -1.68 -1.17
C PHE A 75 -8.50 -2.79 -1.67
N CYS A 76 -8.88 -3.69 -0.77
CA CYS A 76 -9.84 -4.74 -1.07
C CYS A 76 -11.26 -4.16 -1.14
N GLY A 77 -11.93 -4.30 -2.29
CA GLY A 77 -13.31 -3.87 -2.49
C GLY A 77 -14.33 -4.66 -1.67
N ASN A 78 -13.99 -5.87 -1.21
CA ASN A 78 -14.90 -6.70 -0.39
C ASN A 78 -14.85 -6.35 1.09
N CYS A 79 -13.65 -6.17 1.66
CA CYS A 79 -13.48 -5.97 3.11
C CYS A 79 -12.87 -4.62 3.51
N GLY A 80 -12.56 -3.74 2.56
CA GLY A 80 -12.01 -2.41 2.80
C GLY A 80 -10.56 -2.37 3.27
N SER A 81 -9.88 -3.51 3.41
CA SER A 81 -8.49 -3.54 3.89
C SER A 81 -7.57 -2.76 2.96
N PRO A 82 -6.77 -1.80 3.47
CA PRO A 82 -5.71 -1.19 2.69
C PRO A 82 -4.62 -2.23 2.39
N LEU A 83 -4.07 -2.21 1.19
CA LEU A 83 -3.07 -3.20 0.75
C LEU A 83 -1.73 -2.55 0.43
N PHE A 84 -1.69 -1.68 -0.58
CA PHE A 84 -0.48 -0.97 -1.00
C PHE A 84 -0.87 0.34 -1.70
N THR A 85 0.10 1.18 -2.02
CA THR A 85 -0.16 2.52 -2.56
C THR A 85 0.89 2.92 -3.57
N ASP A 86 0.47 3.32 -4.78
CA ASP A 86 1.42 3.91 -5.73
C ASP A 86 1.54 5.41 -5.44
N VAL A 87 2.74 5.89 -5.17
CA VAL A 87 2.99 7.31 -4.84
C VAL A 87 3.74 7.96 -5.99
N LYS A 88 3.13 8.93 -6.68
CA LYS A 88 3.78 9.58 -7.84
C LYS A 88 5.09 10.31 -7.55
N ALA A 89 5.36 10.62 -6.28
CA ALA A 89 6.66 11.17 -5.87
C ALA A 89 7.81 10.13 -5.96
N TYR A 90 7.50 8.83 -6.01
CA TYR A 90 8.43 7.70 -6.03
C TYR A 90 7.89 6.63 -6.99
N GLU A 91 8.04 6.84 -8.30
CA GLU A 91 7.40 6.00 -9.32
C GLU A 91 7.97 4.58 -9.41
N ASP A 92 9.16 4.36 -8.86
CA ASP A 92 9.88 3.10 -8.80
C ASP A 92 9.57 2.29 -7.53
N LEU A 93 8.78 2.84 -6.59
CA LEU A 93 8.44 2.21 -5.32
C LEU A 93 6.94 2.05 -5.11
N VAL A 94 6.58 1.04 -4.31
CA VAL A 94 5.21 0.74 -3.88
C VAL A 94 5.13 0.45 -2.38
#